data_AF-A0A813P5H9-F1
#
_entry.id   AF-A0A813P5H9-F1
#
_cell.length_a   1.000
_cell.length_b   1.000
_cell.length_c   1.000
_cell.angle_alpha   90.00
_cell.angle_beta   90.00
_cell.angle_gamma   90.00
#
_symmetry.space_group_name_H-M   'P 1'
#
loop_
_entity.id
_entity.type
_entity.pdbx_description
1 polymer ?
#
loop_
_entity_poly.entity_id
_entity_poly.type
_entity_poly.pdbx_seq_one_letter_code
_entity_poly.pdbx_strand_id
1 'polypeptide(L)'
;MANNKIQCFICNEEKITYPCKGCAEEFCLKDLAKHKEILNEELYHITNEYNEFKQTINEQKQNLRIHSLIKQIDKWEIKSIEKIQQKAQEYREILIKSSQTCINAFEMKFKDLNEHIKQFQKRK
;
A
#
# COMPACT_ATOMS: atom_id res chain seq x y z
N MET A 1 70.45 -6.03 -0.09
CA MET A 1 69.35 -6.89 -0.58
C MET A 1 68.36 -7.04 0.58
N ALA A 2 67.36 -6.16 0.67
CA ALA A 2 66.44 -6.16 1.80
C ALA A 2 65.32 -7.18 1.52
N ASN A 3 65.31 -8.25 2.30
CA ASN A 3 64.29 -9.29 2.24
C ASN A 3 63.02 -8.75 2.95
N ASN A 4 62.31 -7.81 2.31
CA ASN A 4 61.09 -7.19 2.85
C ASN A 4 59.93 -8.19 2.72
N LYS A 5 59.96 -9.22 3.57
CA LYS A 5 58.76 -10.00 3.85
C LYS A 5 57.88 -9.16 4.76
N ILE A 6 56.72 -8.79 4.26
CA ILE A 6 55.69 -8.05 5.00
C ILE A 6 54.60 -9.05 5.36
N GLN A 7 53.90 -8.80 6.45
CA GLN A 7 52.80 -9.66 6.89
C GLN A 7 51.60 -9.51 5.96
N CYS A 8 51.06 -10.61 5.46
CA CYS A 8 49.81 -10.58 4.70
C CYS A 8 48.61 -10.31 5.62
N PHE A 9 47.74 -9.38 5.23
CA PHE A 9 46.53 -9.00 5.97
C PHE A 9 45.54 -10.15 6.21
N ILE A 10 45.47 -11.14 5.31
CA ILE A 10 44.50 -12.25 5.40
C ILE A 10 45.06 -13.45 6.15
N CYS A 11 46.23 -13.95 5.77
CA CYS A 11 46.81 -15.17 6.36
C CYS A 11 47.79 -14.92 7.50
N ASN A 12 48.13 -13.66 7.81
CA ASN A 12 49.07 -13.25 8.87
C ASN A 12 50.49 -13.84 8.79
N GLU A 13 50.85 -14.46 7.68
CA GLU A 13 52.19 -14.99 7.46
C GLU A 13 53.10 -13.93 6.80
N GLU A 14 54.38 -13.91 7.19
CA GLU A 14 55.41 -13.07 6.58
C GLU A 14 55.88 -13.65 5.24
N LYS A 15 55.49 -13.01 4.14
CA LYS A 15 55.81 -13.45 2.77
C LYS A 15 56.09 -12.24 1.88
N ILE A 16 56.39 -12.50 0.61
CA ILE A 16 56.33 -11.44 -0.42
C ILE A 16 54.85 -11.03 -0.55
N THR A 17 54.57 -9.77 -0.27
CA THR A 17 53.23 -9.18 -0.40
C THR A 17 53.19 -8.16 -1.53
N TYR A 18 51.98 -7.83 -1.92
CA TYR A 18 51.66 -6.81 -2.90
C TYR A 18 50.54 -5.92 -2.33
N PRO A 19 50.64 -4.59 -2.47
CA PRO A 19 49.63 -3.67 -1.95
C PRO A 19 48.37 -3.67 -2.80
N CYS A 20 47.20 -3.66 -2.16
CA CYS A 20 45.95 -3.24 -2.76
C CYS A 20 45.76 -1.73 -2.55
N LYS A 21 45.87 -0.92 -3.61
CA LYS A 21 45.70 0.55 -3.51
C LYS A 21 44.32 0.99 -3.03
N GLY A 22 43.28 0.18 -3.27
CA GLY A 22 41.91 0.49 -2.85
C GLY A 22 41.68 0.27 -1.35
N CYS A 23 42.27 -0.79 -0.79
CA CYS A 23 42.12 -1.14 0.61
C CYS A 23 43.23 -0.59 1.50
N ALA A 24 44.34 -0.13 0.91
CA ALA A 24 45.56 0.26 1.60
C ALA A 24 46.17 -0.86 2.48
N GLU A 25 45.98 -2.12 2.07
CA GLU A 25 46.44 -3.32 2.77
C GLU A 25 47.40 -4.16 1.91
N GLU A 26 48.23 -4.99 2.57
CA GLU A 26 49.25 -5.85 1.96
C GLU A 26 48.80 -7.32 1.89
N PHE A 27 48.90 -7.94 0.70
CA PHE A 27 48.41 -9.30 0.47
C PHE A 27 49.46 -10.19 -0.18
N CYS A 28 49.53 -11.46 0.22
CA CYS A 28 50.25 -12.45 -0.58
C CYS A 28 49.53 -12.68 -1.92
N LEU A 29 50.24 -13.16 -2.95
CA LEU A 29 49.68 -13.29 -4.31
C LEU A 29 48.34 -14.05 -4.36
N LYS A 30 48.23 -15.14 -3.60
CA LYS A 30 47.03 -15.98 -3.51
C LYS A 30 45.85 -15.21 -2.90
N ASP A 31 46.10 -14.56 -1.76
CA ASP A 31 45.05 -13.83 -1.04
C ASP A 31 44.65 -12.55 -1.77
N LEU A 32 45.57 -11.92 -2.52
CA LEU A 32 45.26 -10.80 -3.40
C LEU A 32 44.33 -11.20 -4.55
N ALA A 33 44.57 -12.36 -5.17
CA ALA A 33 43.71 -12.87 -6.24
C ALA A 33 42.30 -13.15 -5.71
N LYS A 34 42.20 -13.85 -4.58
CA LYS A 34 40.92 -14.12 -3.92
C LYS A 34 40.20 -12.84 -3.49
N HIS A 35 40.93 -11.87 -2.94
CA HIS A 35 40.37 -10.56 -2.57
C HIS A 35 39.74 -9.85 -3.77
N LYS A 36 40.39 -9.87 -4.93
CA LYS A 36 39.83 -9.29 -6.17
C LYS A 36 38.59 -10.03 -6.67
N GLU A 37 38.57 -11.36 -6.55
CA GLU A 37 37.39 -12.16 -6.90
C GLU A 37 36.19 -11.78 -6.03
N ILE A 38 36.37 -11.73 -4.71
CA ILE A 38 35.32 -11.32 -3.76
C ILE A 38 34.81 -9.92 -4.11
N LEU A 39 35.70 -8.96 -4.33
CA LEU A 39 35.30 -7.59 -4.70
C LEU A 39 34.49 -7.55 -6.01
N ASN A 40 34.85 -8.36 -7.00
CA ASN A 40 34.10 -8.43 -8.25
C ASN A 40 32.71 -9.05 -8.04
N GLU A 41 32.59 -10.06 -7.19
CA GLU A 41 31.31 -10.67 -6.83
C GLU A 41 30.39 -9.67 -6.11
N GLU A 42 30.94 -8.93 -5.13
CA GLU A 42 30.21 -7.88 -4.41
C GLU A 42 29.75 -6.77 -5.37
N LEU A 43 30.63 -6.30 -6.26
CA LEU A 43 30.28 -5.28 -7.27
C LEU A 43 29.22 -5.77 -8.25
N TYR A 44 29.28 -7.04 -8.64
CA TYR A 44 28.25 -7.65 -9.47
C TYR A 44 26.89 -7.65 -8.76
N HIS A 45 26.86 -8.04 -7.48
CA HIS A 45 25.65 -8.01 -6.66
C HIS A 45 25.04 -6.60 -6.56
N ILE A 46 25.86 -5.61 -6.20
CA ILE A 46 25.43 -4.20 -6.10
C ILE A 46 24.86 -3.71 -7.43
N THR A 47 25.52 -4.06 -8.55
CA THR A 47 25.05 -3.69 -9.89
C THR A 47 23.69 -4.32 -10.20
N ASN A 48 23.49 -5.56 -9.79
CA ASN A 48 22.23 -6.27 -10.01
C ASN A 48 21.10 -5.65 -9.18
N GLU A 49 21.33 -5.39 -7.88
CA GLU A 49 20.37 -4.69 -7.01
C GLU A 49 20.01 -3.30 -7.55
N TYR A 50 21.00 -2.55 -8.04
CA TYR A 50 20.77 -1.25 -8.67
C TYR A 50 19.85 -1.35 -9.90
N ASN A 51 20.07 -2.35 -10.75
CA ASN A 51 19.26 -2.57 -11.95
C ASN A 51 17.82 -2.95 -11.59
N GLU A 52 17.62 -3.85 -10.62
CA GLU A 52 16.30 -4.25 -10.12
C GLU A 52 15.55 -3.06 -9.52
N PHE A 53 16.25 -2.24 -8.72
CA PHE A 53 15.67 -1.04 -8.13
C PHE A 53 15.27 -0.01 -9.20
N LYS A 54 16.15 0.22 -10.19
CA LYS A 54 15.87 1.11 -11.33
C LYS A 54 14.68 0.62 -12.15
N GLN A 55 14.57 -0.69 -12.37
CA GLN A 55 13.41 -1.28 -13.05
C GLN A 55 12.13 -1.04 -12.25
N THR A 56 12.15 -1.31 -10.95
CA THR A 56 11.01 -1.07 -10.04
C THR A 56 10.53 0.38 -10.11
N ILE A 57 11.45 1.35 -10.08
CA ILE A 57 11.12 2.78 -10.22
C ILE A 57 10.48 3.07 -11.58
N ASN A 58 11.04 2.51 -12.67
CA ASN A 58 10.51 2.74 -14.02
C ASN A 58 9.10 2.16 -14.17
N GLU A 59 8.83 0.97 -13.64
CA GLU A 59 7.51 0.36 -13.64
C GLU A 59 6.49 1.21 -12.87
N GLN A 60 6.87 1.72 -11.69
CA GLN A 60 6.03 2.65 -10.94
C GLN A 60 5.78 3.98 -11.68
N LYS A 61 6.80 4.51 -12.36
CA LYS A 61 6.69 5.74 -13.15
C LYS A 61 5.73 5.59 -14.33
N GLN A 62 5.68 4.42 -14.95
CA GLN A 62 4.76 4.12 -16.05
C GLN A 62 3.30 4.05 -15.59
N ASN A 63 3.04 3.56 -14.37
CA ASN A 63 1.69 3.53 -13.83
C ASN A 63 1.66 3.67 -12.29
N LEU A 64 1.56 4.92 -11.85
CA LEU A 64 1.44 5.28 -10.42
C LEU A 64 0.20 4.68 -9.75
N ARG A 65 -0.85 4.31 -10.52
CA ARG A 65 -2.05 3.67 -9.97
C ARG A 65 -1.80 2.23 -9.50
N ILE A 66 -0.70 1.60 -9.91
CA ILE A 66 -0.32 0.27 -9.41
C ILE A 66 0.16 0.35 -7.95
N HIS A 67 0.58 1.53 -7.49
CA HIS A 67 1.10 1.73 -6.14
C HIS A 67 0.10 1.25 -5.09
N SER A 68 0.59 0.47 -4.12
CA SER A 68 -0.24 -0.21 -3.11
C SER A 68 -1.09 0.77 -2.30
N LEU A 69 -0.56 1.96 -1.97
CA LEU A 69 -1.31 3.01 -1.29
C LEU A 69 -2.47 3.57 -2.13
N ILE A 70 -2.30 3.74 -3.45
CA ILE A 70 -3.40 4.19 -4.32
C ILE A 70 -4.52 3.14 -4.33
N LYS A 71 -4.17 1.86 -4.49
CA LYS A 71 -5.16 0.76 -4.38
C LYS A 71 -5.88 0.72 -3.03
N GLN A 72 -5.22 1.12 -1.95
CA GLN A 72 -5.85 1.22 -0.63
C GLN A 72 -6.83 2.39 -0.56
N ILE A 73 -6.46 3.55 -1.14
CA ILE A 73 -7.36 4.71 -1.27
C ILE A 73 -8.61 4.32 -2.07
N ASP A 74 -8.44 3.67 -3.23
CA ASP A 74 -9.57 3.22 -4.06
C ASP A 74 -10.51 2.28 -3.29
N LYS A 75 -9.96 1.33 -2.51
CA LYS A 75 -10.75 0.45 -1.65
C LYS A 75 -11.50 1.21 -0.56
N TRP A 76 -10.87 2.23 0.02
CA TRP A 76 -11.49 3.07 1.04
C TRP A 76 -12.63 3.90 0.48
N GLU A 77 -12.44 4.45 -0.72
CA GLU A 77 -13.45 5.21 -1.44
C GLU A 77 -14.69 4.36 -1.71
N ILE A 78 -14.51 3.18 -2.33
CA ILE A 78 -15.61 2.24 -2.64
C ILE A 78 -16.39 1.88 -1.36
N LYS A 79 -15.69 1.44 -0.30
CA LYS A 79 -16.33 1.05 0.96
C LYS A 79 -17.07 2.21 1.63
N SER A 80 -16.56 3.44 1.49
CA SER A 80 -17.19 4.61 2.08
C SER A 80 -18.47 4.99 1.34
N ILE A 81 -18.44 4.93 0.00
CA ILE A 81 -19.62 5.14 -0.83
C ILE A 81 -20.71 4.12 -0.50
N GLU A 82 -20.36 2.83 -0.44
CA GLU A 82 -21.31 1.75 -0.09
C GLU A 82 -21.99 2.01 1.27
N LYS A 83 -21.21 2.37 2.30
CA LYS A 83 -21.77 2.68 3.63
C LYS A 83 -22.72 3.86 3.62
N ILE A 84 -22.37 4.93 2.90
CA ILE A 84 -23.21 6.13 2.78
C ILE A 84 -24.51 5.77 2.05
N GLN A 85 -24.42 5.00 0.96
CA GLN A 85 -25.59 4.55 0.19
C GLN A 85 -26.52 3.67 1.03
N GLN A 86 -25.95 2.70 1.76
CA GLN A 86 -26.72 1.84 2.65
C GLN A 86 -27.46 2.65 3.71
N LYS A 87 -26.78 3.57 4.39
CA LYS A 87 -27.41 4.43 5.41
C LYS A 87 -28.48 5.34 4.81
N ALA A 88 -28.22 5.93 3.64
CA ALA A 88 -29.21 6.74 2.96
C ALA A 88 -30.47 5.93 2.61
N GLN A 89 -30.31 4.68 2.17
CA GLN A 89 -31.42 3.79 1.87
C GLN A 89 -32.23 3.42 3.12
N GLU A 90 -31.56 3.07 4.22
CA GLU A 90 -32.22 2.80 5.51
C GLU A 90 -33.09 4.00 5.94
N TYR A 91 -32.57 5.23 5.87
CA TYR A 91 -33.34 6.42 6.25
C TYR A 91 -34.51 6.71 5.30
N ARG A 92 -34.34 6.47 3.99
CA ARG A 92 -35.45 6.59 3.03
C ARG A 92 -36.59 5.63 3.38
N GLU A 93 -36.27 4.38 3.71
CA GLU A 93 -37.28 3.37 4.07
C GLU A 93 -38.02 3.74 5.36
N ILE A 94 -37.28 4.24 6.37
CA ILE A 94 -37.89 4.74 7.61
C ILE A 94 -38.88 5.87 7.32
N LEU A 95 -38.48 6.86 6.52
CA LEU A 95 -39.32 8.00 6.16
C LEU A 95 -40.56 7.61 5.34
N ILE A 96 -40.40 6.68 4.40
CA ILE A 96 -41.53 6.16 3.61
C ILE A 96 -42.53 5.49 4.54
N LYS A 97 -42.06 4.61 5.44
CA LYS A 97 -42.93 3.89 6.38
C LYS A 97 -43.65 4.83 7.35
N SER A 98 -42.94 5.83 7.89
CA SER A 98 -43.57 6.83 8.77
C SER A 98 -44.59 7.68 8.02
N SER A 99 -44.28 8.07 6.78
CA SER A 99 -45.19 8.86 5.94
C SER A 99 -46.46 8.08 5.60
N GLN A 100 -46.34 6.81 5.20
CA GLN A 100 -47.48 5.94 4.94
C GLN A 100 -48.36 5.77 6.18
N THR A 101 -47.74 5.57 7.35
CA THR A 101 -48.49 5.47 8.62
C THR A 101 -49.28 6.76 8.90
N CYS A 102 -48.65 7.92 8.70
CA CYS A 102 -49.27 9.23 8.87
C CYS A 102 -50.45 9.43 7.90
N ILE A 103 -50.23 9.14 6.61
CA ILE A 103 -51.26 9.25 5.56
C ILE A 103 -52.46 8.36 5.90
N ASN A 104 -52.23 7.09 6.24
CA ASN A 104 -53.31 6.17 6.60
C ASN A 104 -54.11 6.67 7.82
N ALA A 105 -53.44 7.24 8.82
CA ALA A 105 -54.12 7.83 9.98
C ALA A 105 -54.99 9.03 9.60
N PHE A 106 -54.52 9.89 8.67
CA PHE A 106 -55.34 10.96 8.13
C PHE A 106 -56.54 10.43 7.35
N GLU A 107 -56.35 9.44 6.49
CA GLU A 107 -57.44 8.83 5.72
C GLU A 107 -58.55 8.26 6.63
N MET A 108 -58.18 7.60 7.73
CA MET A 108 -59.15 7.11 8.72
C MET A 108 -59.93 8.26 9.35
N LYS A 109 -59.26 9.33 9.77
CA LYS A 109 -59.92 10.52 10.35
C LYS A 109 -60.84 11.21 9.34
N PHE A 110 -60.45 11.28 8.07
CA PHE A 110 -61.30 11.83 7.01
C PHE A 110 -62.54 10.97 6.77
N LYS A 111 -62.43 9.64 6.82
CA LYS A 111 -63.59 8.73 6.71
C LYS A 111 -64.56 8.94 7.87
N ASP A 112 -64.06 8.98 9.10
CA ASP A 112 -64.88 9.23 10.31
C ASP A 112 -65.62 10.59 10.22
N LEU A 113 -64.90 11.65 9.85
CA LEU A 113 -65.52 12.97 9.66
C LEU A 113 -66.62 12.94 8.59
N ASN A 114 -66.40 12.27 7.46
CA ASN A 114 -67.40 12.14 6.40
C ASN A 114 -68.65 11.37 6.88
N GLU A 115 -68.48 10.35 7.71
CA GLU A 115 -69.60 9.62 8.30
C GLU A 115 -70.42 10.53 9.23
N HIS A 116 -69.76 11.31 10.09
CA HIS A 116 -70.43 12.30 10.92
C HIS A 116 -71.20 13.33 10.09
N ILE A 117 -70.60 13.88 9.02
CA ILE A 117 -71.29 14.83 8.11
C ILE A 117 -72.56 14.20 7.52
N LYS A 118 -72.47 12.97 7.01
CA LYS A 118 -73.63 12.23 6.45
C LYS A 118 -74.73 12.00 7.50
N GLN A 119 -74.35 11.69 8.74
CA GLN A 119 -75.32 11.51 9.83
C GLN A 119 -76.05 12.82 10.16
N PHE A 120 -75.35 13.95 10.21
CA PHE A 120 -75.98 15.26 10.44
C PHE A 120 -76.96 15.63 9.33
N GLN A 121 -76.62 15.35 8.07
CA GLN A 121 -77.49 15.62 6.93
C GLN A 121 -78.79 14.79 6.96
N LYS A 122 -78.74 13.55 7.47
CA LYS A 122 -79.92 12.67 7.60
C LYS A 122 -80.85 13.01 8.76
N ARG A 123 -80.41 13.85 9.71
CA ARG A 123 -81.18 14.27 10.89
C ARG A 123 -81.93 15.59 10.69
N LYS A 124 -81.71 16.28 9.55
CA LYS A 124 -82.54 17.39 9.07
C LYS A 124 -83.68 16.84 8.21
#